data_AF-A0A9E3T675-F1
#
_entry.id   AF-A0A9E3T675-F1
#
_cell.length_a   1.000
_cell.length_b   1.000
_cell.length_c   1.000
_cell.angle_alpha   90.00
_cell.angle_beta   90.00
_cell.angle_gamma   90.00
#
_symmetry.space_group_name_H-M   'P 1'
#
loop_
_entity.id
_entity.type
_entity.pdbx_description
1 polymer ?
#
loop_
_entity_poly.entity_id
_entity_poly.type
_entity_poly.pdbx_seq_one_letter_code
_entity_poly.pdbx_strand_id
1 'polypeptide(L)'
;GKTPGEVMDDPRAAHPKEVPLLAPAGTVVLFNSHTWHGGTLNRSAQRRRAMHSYFCRRDQPQQLDQQKYIRPETAARLSEAARYILDVD
;
A
#
# COMPACT_ATOMS: atom_id res chain seq x y z
N GLY A 1 2.60 -1.40 -19.98
CA GLY A 1 1.85 -0.13 -20.08
C GLY A 1 2.82 1.02 -20.00
N LYS A 2 2.40 2.24 -20.35
CA LYS A 2 3.22 3.44 -20.12
C LYS A 2 3.08 3.89 -18.66
N THR A 3 4.09 4.54 -18.14
CA THR A 3 4.12 5.19 -16.82
C THR A 3 3.69 6.65 -16.93
N PRO A 4 3.29 7.31 -15.83
CA PRO A 4 3.00 8.74 -15.83
C PRO A 4 4.16 9.59 -16.39
N GLY A 5 5.40 9.23 -16.08
CA GLY A 5 6.60 9.93 -16.54
C GLY A 5 6.85 9.87 -18.05
N GLU A 6 6.24 8.91 -18.75
CA GLU A 6 6.40 8.76 -20.20
C GLU A 6 5.32 9.50 -21.01
N VAL A 7 4.27 10.00 -20.36
CA VAL A 7 3.04 10.46 -21.04
C VAL A 7 2.45 11.75 -20.49
N MET A 8 2.94 12.25 -19.36
CA MET A 8 2.53 13.51 -18.76
C MET A 8 3.70 14.47 -18.73
N ASP A 9 3.45 15.75 -19.08
CA ASP A 9 4.45 16.81 -18.97
C ASP A 9 4.89 17.04 -17.52
N ASP A 10 3.93 16.93 -16.58
CA ASP A 10 4.18 16.92 -15.13
C ASP A 10 3.44 15.76 -14.46
N PRO A 11 4.14 14.67 -14.08
CA PRO A 11 3.56 13.53 -13.37
C PRO A 11 2.99 13.86 -11.98
N ARG A 12 3.24 15.05 -11.44
CA ARG A 12 2.65 15.52 -10.17
C ARG A 12 1.36 16.30 -10.36
N ALA A 13 1.02 16.69 -11.60
CA ALA A 13 -0.23 17.35 -11.91
C ALA A 13 -1.41 16.37 -11.82
N ALA A 14 -2.60 16.92 -11.58
CA ALA A 14 -3.82 16.13 -11.62
C ALA A 14 -4.03 15.54 -13.03
N HIS A 15 -4.36 14.25 -13.10
CA HIS A 15 -4.67 13.63 -14.38
C HIS A 15 -6.15 13.85 -14.71
N PRO A 16 -6.54 14.23 -15.95
CA PRO A 16 -7.94 14.52 -16.29
C PRO A 16 -8.93 13.36 -16.05
N LYS A 17 -8.41 12.13 -15.96
CA LYS A 17 -9.17 10.91 -15.67
C LYS A 17 -8.93 10.35 -14.27
N GLU A 18 -8.25 11.09 -13.39
CA GLU A 18 -8.09 10.63 -12.01
C GLU A 18 -9.44 10.54 -11.30
N VAL A 19 -9.57 9.57 -10.39
CA VAL A 19 -10.78 9.40 -9.58
C VAL A 19 -10.38 9.48 -8.11
N PRO A 20 -10.90 10.45 -7.35
CA PRO A 20 -10.58 10.57 -5.92
C PRO A 20 -11.24 9.44 -5.12
N LEU A 21 -10.45 8.79 -4.27
CA LEU A 21 -10.94 7.80 -3.31
C LEU A 21 -11.45 8.51 -2.05
N LEU A 22 -12.77 8.68 -1.96
CA LEU A 22 -13.46 9.27 -0.81
C LEU A 22 -14.27 8.19 -0.11
N ALA A 23 -13.89 7.84 1.12
CA ALA A 23 -14.51 6.76 1.85
C ALA A 23 -14.44 6.95 3.38
N PRO A 24 -15.39 6.39 4.16
CA PRO A 24 -15.33 6.44 5.62
C PRO A 24 -14.19 5.58 6.17
N ALA A 25 -13.81 5.86 7.42
CA ALA A 25 -12.84 5.05 8.16
C ALA A 25 -13.26 3.57 8.21
N GLY A 26 -12.30 2.67 8.03
CA GLY A 26 -12.55 1.22 7.92
C GLY A 26 -12.74 0.72 6.50
N THR A 27 -12.85 1.60 5.49
CA THR A 27 -12.85 1.18 4.09
C THR A 27 -11.47 0.66 3.68
N VAL A 28 -11.46 -0.49 3.01
CA VAL A 28 -10.25 -1.07 2.41
C VAL A 28 -10.33 -0.94 0.89
N VAL A 29 -9.28 -0.38 0.29
CA VAL A 29 -9.16 -0.28 -1.17
C VAL A 29 -8.06 -1.24 -1.62
N LEU A 30 -8.41 -2.18 -2.49
CA LEU A 30 -7.48 -3.10 -3.13
C LEU A 30 -7.30 -2.68 -4.58
N PHE A 31 -6.06 -2.54 -5.01
CA PHE A 31 -5.73 -2.21 -6.40
C PHE A 31 -4.44 -2.94 -6.83
N ASN A 32 -4.28 -3.10 -8.14
CA ASN A 32 -3.09 -3.72 -8.71
C ASN A 32 -1.90 -2.74 -8.64
N SER A 33 -0.69 -3.22 -8.35
CA SER A 33 0.51 -2.36 -8.29
C SER A 33 0.80 -1.59 -9.58
N HIS A 34 0.28 -2.04 -10.72
CA HIS A 34 0.40 -1.36 -12.02
C HIS A 34 -0.63 -0.25 -12.25
N THR A 35 -1.65 -0.13 -11.38
CA THR A 35 -2.62 0.97 -11.44
C THR A 35 -1.90 2.27 -11.11
N TRP A 36 -2.05 3.31 -11.93
CA TRP A 36 -1.54 4.63 -11.57
C TRP A 36 -2.31 5.17 -10.37
N HIS A 37 -1.59 5.56 -9.33
CA HIS A 37 -2.17 6.08 -8.10
C HIS A 37 -1.16 7.01 -7.40
N GLY A 38 -1.66 7.86 -6.52
CA GLY A 38 -0.83 8.79 -5.77
C GLY A 38 -1.62 9.53 -4.70
N GLY A 39 -0.91 10.08 -3.72
CA GLY A 39 -1.52 10.95 -2.72
C GLY A 39 -1.79 12.33 -3.28
N THR A 40 -3.02 12.83 -3.12
CA THR A 40 -3.37 14.22 -3.48
C THR A 40 -3.09 15.20 -2.33
N LEU A 41 -3.03 16.50 -2.66
CA LEU A 41 -2.92 17.59 -1.69
C LEU A 41 -4.12 17.57 -0.73
N ASN A 42 -3.84 17.46 0.57
CA ASN A 42 -4.87 17.60 1.59
C ASN A 42 -5.23 19.08 1.76
N ARG A 43 -6.45 19.45 1.36
CA ARG A 43 -6.98 20.83 1.46
C ARG A 43 -7.81 21.08 2.73
N SER A 44 -7.88 20.11 3.64
CA SER A 44 -8.60 20.23 4.90
C SER A 44 -7.65 20.60 6.05
N ALA A 45 -8.22 21.11 7.15
CA ALA A 45 -7.48 21.33 8.40
C ALA A 45 -7.22 20.02 9.19
N GLN A 46 -7.74 18.88 8.72
CA GLN A 46 -7.70 17.61 9.43
C GLN A 46 -6.59 16.71 8.88
N ARG A 47 -6.04 15.84 9.73
CA ARG A 47 -5.04 14.84 9.31
C ARG A 47 -5.72 13.71 8.54
N ARG A 48 -5.21 13.38 7.35
CA ARG A 48 -5.58 12.18 6.59
C ARG A 48 -4.66 11.02 6.97
N ARG A 49 -5.20 9.96 7.57
CA ARG A 49 -4.46 8.73 7.92
C ARG A 49 -4.87 7.58 7.02
N ALA A 50 -3.90 6.78 6.61
CA ALA A 50 -4.12 5.52 5.89
C ALA A 50 -3.12 4.49 6.40
N MET A 51 -3.53 3.22 6.40
CA MET A 51 -2.62 2.10 6.59
C MET A 51 -2.34 1.51 5.21
N HIS A 52 -1.06 1.37 4.87
CA HIS A 52 -0.63 0.78 3.61
C HIS A 52 -0.23 -0.67 3.86
N SER A 53 -0.77 -1.57 3.04
CA SER A 53 -0.40 -2.99 3.04
C SER A 53 0.01 -3.37 1.63
N TYR A 54 1.21 -3.92 1.51
CA TYR A 54 1.77 -4.42 0.25
C TYR A 54 1.88 -5.94 0.32
N PHE A 55 1.41 -6.60 -0.73
CA PHE A 55 1.55 -8.04 -0.90
C PHE A 55 2.23 -8.31 -2.24
N CYS A 56 3.18 -9.23 -2.24
CA CYS A 56 3.83 -9.74 -3.42
C CYS A 56 3.77 -11.26 -3.45
N ARG A 57 4.25 -11.84 -4.55
CA ARG A 57 4.47 -13.29 -4.60
C ARG A 57 5.55 -13.69 -3.60
N ARG A 58 5.52 -14.94 -3.15
CA ARG A 58 6.43 -15.49 -2.13
C ARG A 58 7.91 -15.46 -2.53
N ASP A 59 8.19 -15.55 -3.83
CA ASP A 59 9.54 -15.51 -4.39
C ASP A 59 10.10 -14.08 -4.54
N GLN A 60 9.29 -13.06 -4.23
CA GLN A 60 9.68 -11.66 -4.30
C GLN A 60 10.05 -11.13 -2.92
N PRO A 61 11.02 -10.21 -2.83
CA PRO A 61 11.37 -9.60 -1.55
C PRO A 61 10.18 -8.83 -0.98
N GLN A 62 9.95 -9.01 0.32
CA GLN A 62 8.99 -8.21 1.06
C GLN A 62 9.47 -6.74 1.16
N GLN A 63 8.52 -5.81 1.30
CA GLN A 63 8.87 -4.40 1.54
C GLN A 63 9.61 -4.21 2.87
N LEU A 64 9.29 -5.04 3.87
CA LEU A 64 10.01 -5.16 5.14
C LEU A 64 10.28 -6.64 5.40
N ASP A 65 11.53 -6.97 5.71
CA ASP A 65 11.91 -8.30 6.19
C ASP A 65 11.30 -8.55 7.58
N GLN A 66 10.15 -9.23 7.61
CA GLN A 66 9.42 -9.44 8.85
C GLN A 66 10.18 -10.37 9.80
N GLN A 67 10.89 -11.39 9.29
CA GLN A 67 11.65 -12.34 10.13
C GLN A 67 12.69 -11.62 10.98
N LYS A 68 13.37 -10.65 10.37
CA LYS A 68 14.42 -9.89 11.04
C LYS A 68 13.92 -9.01 12.18
N TYR A 69 12.68 -8.52 12.09
CA TYR A 69 12.16 -7.49 13.01
C TYR A 69 11.00 -7.95 13.89
N ILE A 70 10.43 -9.13 13.63
CA ILE A 70 9.32 -9.64 14.44
C ILE A 70 9.81 -9.92 15.87
N ARG A 71 8.99 -9.50 16.85
CA ARG A 71 9.26 -9.77 18.26
C ARG A 71 8.63 -11.09 18.67
N PRO A 72 9.23 -11.87 19.59
CA PRO A 72 8.69 -13.16 20.03
C PRO A 72 7.23 -13.08 20.51
N GLU A 73 6.87 -12.05 21.27
CA GLU A 73 5.51 -11.83 21.78
C GLU A 73 4.51 -11.48 20.66
N THR A 74 4.99 -11.00 19.52
CA THR A 74 4.16 -10.79 18.33
C THR A 74 3.98 -12.08 17.57
N ALA A 75 5.07 -12.82 17.32
CA ALA A 75 5.03 -14.12 16.64
C ALA A 75 4.09 -15.11 17.36
N ALA A 76 4.14 -15.16 18.70
CA ALA A 76 3.32 -16.05 19.51
C ALA A 76 1.80 -15.80 19.40
N ARG A 77 1.37 -14.63 18.92
CA ARG A 77 -0.05 -14.27 18.75
C ARG A 77 -0.57 -14.52 17.33
N LEU A 78 0.30 -14.88 16.39
CA LEU A 78 -0.08 -15.06 15.00
C LEU A 78 -0.63 -16.46 14.72
N SER A 79 -1.70 -16.53 13.93
CA SER A 79 -2.16 -17.79 13.36
C SER A 79 -1.14 -18.34 12.36
N GLU A 80 -1.22 -19.64 12.06
CA GLU A 80 -0.40 -20.27 11.01
C GLU A 80 -0.52 -19.54 9.66
N ALA A 81 -1.74 -19.19 9.25
CA ALA A 81 -1.96 -18.43 8.02
C ALA A 81 -1.29 -17.05 8.04
N ALA A 82 -1.29 -16.35 9.17
CA ALA A 82 -0.64 -15.04 9.29
C ALA A 82 0.89 -15.17 9.27
N ARG A 83 1.44 -16.19 9.92
CA ARG A 83 2.88 -16.46 9.91
C ARG A 83 3.37 -16.87 8.51
N TYR A 84 2.57 -17.66 7.78
CA TYR A 84 2.79 -17.93 6.37
C TYR A 84 2.83 -16.63 5.54
N ILE A 85 1.80 -15.78 5.63
CA ILE A 85 1.70 -14.53 4.84
C ILE A 85 2.88 -13.59 5.12
N LEU A 86 3.30 -13.47 6.40
CA LEU A 86 4.41 -12.61 6.81
C LEU A 86 5.78 -13.26 6.59
N ASP A 87 5.81 -14.54 6.19
CA ASP A 87 7.01 -15.34 6.03
C ASP A 87 7.86 -15.36 7.30
N VAL A 88 7.27 -15.74 8.45
CA VAL A 88 7.94 -15.75 9.77
C VAL A 88 7.86 -17.10 10.49
N ASP A 89 7.58 -18.16 9.73
CA ASP A 89 7.61 -19.56 10.15
C ASP A 89 8.86 -20.28 9.62
#